data_AF-A0A2X3EMI3-F1
#
_entry.id   AF-A0A2X3EMI3-F1
#
_cell.length_a   1.000
_cell.length_b   1.000
_cell.length_c   1.000
_cell.angle_alpha   90.00
_cell.angle_beta   90.00
_cell.angle_gamma   90.00
#
_symmetry.space_group_name_H-M   'P 1'
#
loop_
_entity.id
_entity.type
_entity.pdbx_description
1 polymer ?
#
loop_
_entity_poly.entity_id
_entity_poly.type
_entity_poly.pdbx_seq_one_letter_code
_entity_poly.pdbx_strand_id
1 'polypeptide(L)'
;MIGALLATWMRGLENDVYFQVGLLTVIGLSAKNAILIVEFANELNEKGQDLLSATLSACRQRLRPILMTSLAFIFGVLPMATSTGAGSGSQHAVGTGVMGGMISATVLAIFFVPLFFVLVRRRFPLKERPQ
;
A
#
# COMPACT_ATOMS: atom_id res chain seq x y z
N MET A 1 3.07 -7.10 -2.30
CA MET A 1 3.55 -8.22 -3.14
C MET A 1 4.31 -9.26 -2.32
N ILE A 2 5.46 -8.93 -1.72
CA ILE A 2 6.26 -9.87 -0.91
C ILE A 2 5.45 -10.57 0.18
N GLY A 3 4.64 -9.83 0.95
CA GLY A 3 3.84 -10.44 2.02
C GLY A 3 2.53 -11.11 1.61
N ALA A 4 2.03 -10.85 0.39
CA ALA A 4 0.93 -11.65 -0.17
C ALA A 4 1.44 -13.05 -0.50
N LEU A 5 2.60 -13.13 -1.16
CA LEU A 5 3.30 -14.37 -1.51
C LEU A 5 3.76 -15.15 -0.27
N LEU A 6 4.29 -14.47 0.75
CA LEU A 6 4.68 -15.11 2.02
C LEU A 6 3.47 -15.66 2.79
N ALA A 7 2.34 -14.92 2.79
CA ALA A 7 1.12 -15.37 3.47
C ALA A 7 0.46 -16.57 2.78
N THR A 8 0.44 -16.63 1.45
CA THR A 8 -0.03 -17.83 0.72
C THR A 8 0.93 -18.99 0.81
N TRP A 9 2.25 -18.73 0.80
CA TRP A 9 3.26 -19.77 0.99
C TRP A 9 3.17 -20.41 2.40
N MET A 10 2.97 -19.61 3.46
CA MET A 10 2.73 -20.14 4.82
C MET A 10 1.42 -20.93 4.95
N ARG A 11 0.42 -20.67 4.11
CA ARG A 11 -0.90 -21.32 4.18
C ARG A 11 -1.09 -22.44 3.15
N GLY A 12 -0.09 -22.73 2.32
CA GLY A 12 -0.11 -23.82 1.33
C GLY A 12 -1.16 -23.69 0.23
N LEU A 13 -1.64 -22.47 -0.03
CA LEU A 13 -2.71 -22.21 -1.01
C LEU A 13 -2.13 -22.06 -2.42
N GLU A 14 -2.75 -22.72 -3.40
CA GLU A 14 -2.35 -22.66 -4.82
C GLU A 14 -2.50 -21.23 -5.37
N ASN A 15 -1.54 -20.82 -6.21
CA ASN A 15 -1.55 -19.52 -6.91
C ASN A 15 -2.53 -19.56 -8.10
N ASP A 16 -3.81 -19.66 -7.78
CA ASP A 16 -4.91 -19.74 -8.74
C ASP A 16 -5.34 -18.34 -9.24
N VAL A 17 -6.10 -18.27 -10.33
CA VAL A 17 -6.56 -17.04 -11.00
C VAL A 17 -7.25 -16.09 -10.01
N TYR A 18 -8.01 -16.63 -9.06
CA TYR A 18 -8.66 -15.84 -8.02
C TYR A 18 -7.67 -15.08 -7.12
N PHE A 19 -6.55 -15.72 -6.73
CA PHE A 19 -5.49 -15.07 -5.95
C PHE A 19 -4.81 -13.97 -6.77
N GLN A 20 -4.60 -14.17 -8.07
CA GLN A 20 -4.03 -13.15 -8.97
C GLN A 20 -4.92 -11.91 -9.09
N VAL A 21 -6.24 -12.10 -9.22
CA VAL A 21 -7.21 -10.99 -9.24
C VAL A 21 -7.18 -10.22 -7.92
N GLY A 22 -7.14 -10.91 -6.78
CA GLY A 22 -6.99 -10.28 -5.47
C GLY A 22 -5.69 -9.48 -5.33
N LEU A 23 -4.58 -10.02 -5.84
CA LEU A 23 -3.29 -9.34 -5.90
C LEU A 23 -3.36 -8.06 -6.73
N LEU A 24 -4.03 -8.10 -7.89
CA LEU A 24 -4.20 -6.94 -8.76
C LEU A 24 -4.96 -5.80 -8.06
N THR A 25 -5.99 -6.14 -7.28
CA THR A 25 -6.70 -5.17 -6.44
C THR A 25 -5.80 -4.54 -5.38
N VAL A 26 -5.00 -5.35 -4.67
CA VAL A 26 -4.04 -4.87 -3.66
C VAL A 26 -2.98 -3.96 -4.30
N ILE A 27 -2.48 -4.30 -5.49
CA ILE A 27 -1.53 -3.46 -6.23
C ILE A 27 -2.14 -2.09 -6.52
N GLY A 28 -3.37 -2.03 -7.04
CA GLY A 28 -4.05 -0.76 -7.33
C GLY A 28 -4.28 0.11 -6.09
N LEU A 29 -4.78 -0.49 -5.01
CA LEU A 29 -4.96 0.21 -3.72
C LEU A 29 -3.63 0.74 -3.16
N SER A 30 -2.58 -0.06 -3.23
CA SER A 30 -1.25 0.32 -2.76
C SER A 30 -0.65 1.45 -3.60
N ALA A 31 -0.80 1.37 -4.93
CA ALA A 31 -0.33 2.41 -5.85
C ALA A 31 -1.04 3.74 -5.59
N LYS A 32 -2.38 3.72 -5.39
CA LYS A 32 -3.15 4.91 -5.02
C LYS A 32 -2.67 5.53 -3.70
N ASN A 33 -2.40 4.70 -2.70
CA ASN A 33 -1.92 5.17 -1.40
C ASN A 33 -0.50 5.76 -1.51
N ALA A 34 0.37 5.17 -2.33
CA ALA A 34 1.73 5.67 -2.57
C ALA A 34 1.76 6.99 -3.35
N ILE A 35 1.00 7.11 -4.44
CA ILE A 35 0.97 8.33 -5.25
C ILE A 35 0.45 9.52 -4.43
N LEU A 36 -0.56 9.31 -3.58
CA LEU A 36 -1.12 10.35 -2.72
C LEU A 36 -0.13 10.90 -1.69
N ILE A 37 0.86 10.12 -1.25
CA ILE A 37 1.95 10.59 -0.37
C ILE A 37 2.94 11.42 -1.18
N VAL A 38 3.39 10.88 -2.32
CA VAL A 38 4.38 11.50 -3.20
C VAL A 38 3.88 12.85 -3.74
N GLU A 39 2.64 12.90 -4.20
CA GLU A 39 2.01 14.10 -4.74
C GLU A 39 1.95 15.21 -3.69
N PHE A 40 1.49 14.90 -2.48
CA PHE A 40 1.40 15.87 -1.39
C PHE A 40 2.79 16.35 -0.91
N ALA A 41 3.76 15.44 -0.88
CA ALA A 41 5.13 15.79 -0.52
C ALA A 41 5.77 16.69 -1.58
N ASN A 42 5.52 16.42 -2.87
CA ASN A 42 5.98 17.27 -3.96
C ASN A 42 5.31 18.64 -3.92
N GLU A 43 4.00 18.71 -3.71
CA GLU A 43 3.26 19.97 -3.61
C GLU A 43 3.77 20.85 -2.46
N LEU A 44 4.02 20.26 -1.28
CA LEU A 44 4.58 20.98 -0.13
C LEU A 44 6.02 21.44 -0.38
N ASN A 45 6.83 20.63 -1.06
CA ASN A 45 8.20 21.00 -1.41
C ASN A 45 8.23 22.09 -2.51
N GLU A 46 7.31 22.07 -3.47
CA GLU A 46 7.12 23.14 -4.47
C GLU A 46 6.67 24.46 -3.85
N LYS A 47 5.93 24.40 -2.72
CA LYS A 47 5.58 25.57 -1.90
C LYS A 47 6.77 26.11 -1.08
N GLY A 48 7.96 25.53 -1.24
CA GLY A 48 9.20 25.99 -0.60
C GLY A 48 9.50 25.35 0.76
N GLN A 49 8.74 24.34 1.20
CA GLN A 49 9.09 23.62 2.43
C GLN A 49 10.32 22.73 2.22
N ASP A 50 11.16 22.63 3.25
CA ASP A 50 12.29 21.71 3.26
C ASP A 50 11.84 20.27 2.97
N LEU A 51 12.64 19.52 2.20
CA LEU A 51 12.29 18.21 1.66
C LEU A 51 11.86 17.22 2.75
N LEU A 52 12.54 17.20 3.89
CA LEU A 52 12.20 16.33 5.00
C LEU A 52 10.90 16.76 5.68
N SER A 53 10.75 18.07 5.92
CA SER A 53 9.55 18.62 6.55
C SER A 53 8.28 18.42 5.70
N ALA A 54 8.40 18.60 4.37
CA ALA A 54 7.33 18.38 3.39
C ALA A 54 6.91 16.91 3.37
N THR A 55 7.89 16.00 3.34
CA THR A 55 7.64 14.55 3.32
C THR A 55 6.97 14.08 4.61
N LEU A 56 7.44 14.53 5.78
CA LEU A 56 6.85 14.18 7.07
C LEU A 56 5.41 14.71 7.20
N SER A 57 5.16 15.93 6.73
CA SER A 57 3.83 16.55 6.73
C SER A 57 2.86 15.78 5.82
N ALA A 58 3.30 15.39 4.62
CA ALA A 58 2.52 14.55 3.72
C ALA A 58 2.19 13.18 4.35
N CYS A 59 3.17 12.53 4.96
CA CYS A 59 2.98 11.24 5.63
C CYS A 59 1.95 11.34 6.77
N ARG A 60 2.03 12.38 7.62
CA ARG A 60 1.07 12.57 8.72
C ARG A 60 -0.36 12.76 8.23
N GLN A 61 -0.55 13.52 7.14
CA GLN A 61 -1.87 13.76 6.57
C GLN A 61 -2.48 12.49 5.97
N ARG A 62 -1.65 11.63 5.37
CA ARG A 62 -2.11 10.39 4.72
C ARG A 62 -2.20 9.19 5.65
N LEU A 63 -1.47 9.18 6.77
CA LEU A 63 -1.41 8.04 7.69
C LEU A 63 -2.81 7.61 8.16
N ARG A 64 -3.65 8.56 8.59
CA ARG A 64 -5.02 8.28 9.05
C ARG A 64 -5.89 7.66 7.92
N PRO A 65 -6.00 8.28 6.73
CA PRO A 65 -6.70 7.68 5.58
C PRO A 65 -6.16 6.31 5.14
N ILE A 66 -4.84 6.12 5.09
CA ILE A 66 -4.22 4.86 4.67
C ILE A 66 -4.57 3.74 5.65
N LEU A 67 -4.46 3.99 6.96
CA LEU A 67 -4.84 3.02 7.97
C LEU A 67 -6.33 2.71 7.93
N MET A 68 -7.19 3.72 7.80
CA MET A 68 -8.64 3.54 7.72
C MET A 68 -9.04 2.62 6.56
N THR A 69 -8.53 2.89 5.36
CA THR A 69 -8.85 2.10 4.16
C THR A 69 -8.29 0.69 4.24
N SER A 70 -7.04 0.55 4.70
CA SER A 70 -6.39 -0.76 4.81
C SER A 70 -7.12 -1.65 5.83
N LEU A 71 -7.47 -1.10 7.00
CA LEU A 71 -8.21 -1.82 8.03
C LEU A 71 -9.62 -2.18 7.58
N ALA A 72 -10.35 -1.26 6.97
CA ALA A 72 -11.69 -1.54 6.43
C ALA A 72 -11.65 -2.67 5.40
N PHE A 73 -10.64 -2.70 4.54
CA PHE A 73 -10.48 -3.77 3.56
C PHE A 73 -10.13 -5.11 4.20
N ILE A 74 -9.20 -5.12 5.16
CA ILE A 74 -8.81 -6.32 5.94
C ILE A 74 -10.03 -6.92 6.65
N PHE A 75 -10.81 -6.10 7.36
CA PHE A 75 -12.02 -6.56 8.03
C PHE A 75 -13.13 -6.97 7.03
N GLY A 76 -13.23 -6.31 5.87
CA GLY A 76 -14.17 -6.65 4.82
C GLY A 76 -13.91 -8.01 4.16
N VAL A 77 -12.64 -8.42 4.02
CA VAL A 77 -12.26 -9.73 3.47
C VAL A 77 -12.13 -10.83 4.54
N LEU A 78 -12.22 -10.47 5.82
CA LEU A 78 -12.20 -11.40 6.94
C LEU A 78 -13.23 -12.54 6.82
N PRO A 79 -14.52 -12.28 6.51
CA PRO A 79 -15.49 -13.37 6.33
C PRO A 79 -15.15 -14.28 5.14
N MET A 80 -14.54 -13.77 4.07
CA MET A 80 -14.09 -14.60 2.95
C MET A 80 -12.93 -15.51 3.35
N ALA A 81 -12.05 -15.03 4.23
CA ALA A 81 -10.94 -15.80 4.76
C ALA A 81 -11.36 -16.89 5.76
N THR A 82 -12.57 -16.81 6.33
CA THR A 82 -13.11 -17.78 7.31
C THR A 82 -14.39 -18.49 6.83
N SER A 83 -14.74 -18.37 5.56
CA SER A 83 -15.99 -18.90 5.00
C SER A 83 -15.98 -20.42 4.84
N THR A 84 -16.83 -21.13 5.57
CA THR A 84 -17.09 -22.57 5.39
C THR A 84 -18.39 -22.80 4.62
N GLY A 85 -18.29 -23.30 3.37
CA GLY A 85 -19.43 -23.52 2.48
C GLY A 85 -19.02 -23.94 1.06
N ALA A 86 -19.99 -24.06 0.14
CA ALA A 86 -19.70 -24.32 -1.28
C ALA A 86 -18.91 -23.15 -1.90
N GLY A 87 -17.79 -23.45 -2.58
CA GLY A 87 -16.89 -22.43 -3.11
C GLY A 87 -15.95 -21.77 -2.08
N SER A 88 -15.90 -22.30 -0.85
CA SER A 88 -15.00 -21.84 0.22
C SER A 88 -13.53 -21.86 -0.17
N GLY A 89 -13.06 -22.84 -0.93
CA GLY A 89 -11.68 -22.91 -1.41
C GLY A 89 -11.25 -21.65 -2.16
N SER A 90 -12.07 -21.18 -3.11
CA SER A 90 -11.81 -19.95 -3.88
C SER A 90 -11.91 -18.70 -3.00
N GLN A 91 -12.88 -18.63 -2.08
CA GLN A 91 -13.01 -17.49 -1.16
C GLN A 91 -11.84 -17.39 -0.18
N HIS A 92 -11.36 -18.52 0.35
CA HIS A 92 -10.20 -18.59 1.24
C HIS A 92 -8.91 -18.17 0.52
N ALA A 93 -8.71 -18.60 -0.72
CA ALA A 93 -7.55 -18.22 -1.54
C ALA A 93 -7.49 -16.70 -1.75
N VAL A 94 -8.60 -16.08 -2.16
CA VAL A 94 -8.68 -14.61 -2.32
C VAL A 94 -8.55 -13.89 -0.98
N GLY A 95 -9.36 -14.26 0.00
CA GLY A 95 -9.43 -13.57 1.29
C GLY A 95 -8.09 -13.58 2.02
N THR A 96 -7.42 -14.73 2.07
CA THR A 96 -6.09 -14.86 2.69
C THR A 96 -5.04 -14.05 1.94
N GLY A 97 -5.00 -14.16 0.60
CA GLY A 97 -3.99 -13.48 -0.21
C GLY A 97 -4.13 -11.96 -0.17
N VAL A 98 -5.36 -11.47 -0.26
CA VAL A 98 -5.67 -10.05 -0.16
C VAL A 98 -5.37 -9.50 1.22
N MET A 99 -5.74 -10.22 2.28
CA MET A 99 -5.48 -9.81 3.66
C MET A 99 -3.98 -9.69 3.94
N GLY A 100 -3.20 -10.73 3.62
CA GLY A 100 -1.74 -10.72 3.79
C GLY A 100 -1.06 -9.69 2.89
N GLY A 101 -1.57 -9.52 1.67
CA GLY A 101 -1.13 -8.50 0.72
C GLY A 101 -1.34 -7.08 1.22
N MET A 102 -2.54 -6.78 1.76
CA MET A 102 -2.88 -5.46 2.28
C MET A 102 -2.04 -5.12 3.50
N ILE A 103 -1.96 -6.00 4.50
CA ILE A 103 -1.14 -5.77 5.71
C ILE A 103 0.30 -5.42 5.32
N SER A 104 0.88 -6.25 4.47
CA SER A 104 2.28 -6.11 4.08
C SER A 104 2.51 -4.89 3.20
N ALA A 105 1.58 -4.59 2.30
CA ALA A 105 1.67 -3.41 1.45
C ALA A 105 1.54 -2.12 2.27
N THR A 106 0.62 -2.08 3.25
CA THR A 106 0.44 -0.92 4.13
C THR A 106 1.68 -0.66 4.95
N VAL A 107 2.27 -1.68 5.59
CA VAL A 107 3.51 -1.53 6.36
C VAL A 107 4.66 -1.08 5.45
N LEU A 108 4.91 -1.79 4.34
CA LEU A 108 6.01 -1.46 3.45
C LEU A 108 5.84 -0.07 2.81
N ALA A 109 4.63 0.28 2.36
CA ALA A 109 4.40 1.57 1.71
C ALA A 109 4.63 2.74 2.65
N ILE A 110 4.20 2.66 3.91
CA ILE A 110 4.37 3.76 4.88
C ILE A 110 5.85 4.09 5.11
N PHE A 111 6.73 3.09 5.11
CA PHE A 111 8.17 3.31 5.33
C PHE A 111 8.94 3.57 4.03
N PHE A 112 8.70 2.77 2.99
CA PHE A 112 9.51 2.82 1.78
C PHE A 112 9.12 3.98 0.84
N VAL A 113 7.83 4.35 0.75
CA VAL A 113 7.40 5.45 -0.13
C VAL A 113 8.08 6.78 0.22
N PRO A 114 8.06 7.26 1.49
CA PRO A 114 8.75 8.50 1.83
C PRO A 114 10.27 8.38 1.70
N LEU A 115 10.85 7.22 2.03
CA LEU A 115 12.28 6.98 1.89
C LEU A 115 12.73 7.11 0.42
N PHE A 116 12.03 6.45 -0.51
CA PHE A 116 12.33 6.55 -1.94
C PHE A 116 12.10 7.97 -2.46
N PHE A 117 11.04 8.66 -2.03
CA PHE A 117 10.79 10.04 -2.43
C PHE A 117 11.96 10.97 -2.05
N VAL A 118 12.40 10.92 -0.80
CA VAL A 118 13.53 11.74 -0.33
C VAL A 118 14.83 11.37 -1.06
N LEU A 119 15.09 10.09 -1.28
CA LEU A 119 16.29 9.62 -1.98
C LEU A 119 16.33 10.10 -3.43
N VAL A 120 15.21 9.99 -4.16
CA VAL A 120 15.09 10.46 -5.54
C VAL A 120 15.22 11.98 -5.60
N ARG A 121 14.52 12.72 -4.72
CA ARG A 121 14.59 14.19 -4.70
C ARG A 121 15.95 14.74 -4.30
N ARG A 122 16.67 14.05 -3.42
CA ARG A 122 18.05 14.40 -3.08
C ARG A 122 19.00 14.20 -4.26
N ARG A 123 18.73 13.21 -5.13
CA ARG A 123 19.52 12.95 -6.34
C ARG A 123 19.15 13.87 -7.52
N PHE A 124 17.89 14.30 -7.57
CA PHE A 124 17.32 15.19 -8.58
C PHE A 124 16.64 16.40 -7.91
N PRO A 125 17.41 17.38 -7.41
CA PRO A 125 16.86 18.57 -6.79
C PRO A 125 16.05 19.40 -7.80
N LEU A 126 14.96 20.03 -7.34
CA LEU A 126 14.23 21.00 -8.14
C LEU A 126 15.14 22.18 -8.46
N LYS A 127 15.10 22.64 -9.71
CA LYS A 127 15.74 23.90 -10.12
C LYS A 127 15.06 25.03 -9.34
N GLU A 128 15.84 25.82 -8.61
CA GLU A 128 15.35 27.01 -7.91
C GLU A 128 14.57 27.87 -8.90
N ARG A 129 13.30 28.18 -8.59
CA ARG A 129 12.54 29.15 -9.38
C ARG A 129 13.20 30.52 -9.14
N PRO A 130 13.66 31.23 -10.18
CA PRO A 130 14.11 32.60 -10.02
C PRO A 130 12.94 33.39 -9.44
N GLN A 131 13.21 34.08 -8.32
CA GLN A 131 12.26 34.96 -7.64
C GLN A 131 11.85 36.12 -8.54
#